data_AF-Q6KH92-F1
#
_entry.id   AF-Q6KH92-F1
#
_cell.length_a   1.000
_cell.length_b   1.000
_cell.length_c   1.000
_cell.angle_alpha   90.00
_cell.angle_beta   90.00
_cell.angle_gamma   90.00
#
_symmetry.space_group_name_H-M   'P 1'
#
loop_
_entity.id
_entity.type
_entity.pdbx_description
1 polymer ?
#
loop_
_entity_poly.entity_id
_entity_poly.type
_entity_poly.pdbx_seq_one_letter_code
_entity_poly.pdbx_strand_id
1 'polypeptide(L)'
;MLDYLTINYGLNYTYNLNQDVFHKIIKQAANRVSQDIYIENTEVQITNNCTNVSIGFSFKLTKKANLEKLMNLLRTKINEYIINLIDINPANIKMIYSGRM
;
A
#
# COMPACT_ATOMS: atom_id res chain seq x y z
N MET A 1 14.65 -10.43 10.09
CA MET A 1 13.70 -10.35 11.22
C MET A 1 12.38 -9.92 10.60
N LEU A 2 11.29 -10.68 10.80
CA LEU A 2 9.98 -10.35 10.22
C LEU A 2 9.32 -9.30 11.10
N ASP A 3 9.09 -8.10 10.58
CA ASP A 3 8.40 -7.02 11.29
C ASP A 3 6.89 -7.20 11.13
N TYR A 4 6.15 -7.12 12.25
CA TYR A 4 4.71 -7.30 12.30
C TYR A 4 4.01 -6.04 12.80
N LEU A 5 2.90 -5.68 12.17
CA LEU A 5 2.03 -4.60 12.63
C LEU A 5 0.98 -5.20 13.56
N THR A 6 0.91 -4.70 14.80
CA THR A 6 -0.03 -5.18 15.80
C THR A 6 -1.29 -4.35 15.74
N ILE A 7 -2.41 -4.97 15.35
CA ILE A 7 -3.68 -4.24 15.19
C ILE A 7 -4.65 -4.71 16.25
N ASN A 8 -5.19 -3.76 17.00
CA ASN A 8 -6.23 -3.98 17.98
C ASN A 8 -7.57 -3.65 17.34
N TYR A 9 -8.31 -4.68 16.96
CA TYR A 9 -9.69 -4.52 16.51
C TYR A 9 -10.62 -4.87 17.68
N GLY A 10 -11.74 -4.16 17.79
CA GLY A 10 -12.67 -4.27 18.93
C GLY A 10 -13.00 -5.71 19.36
N LEU A 11 -13.26 -5.88 20.67
CA LEU A 11 -13.43 -7.15 21.40
C LEU A 11 -12.14 -7.96 21.66
N ASN A 12 -11.02 -7.30 21.98
CA ASN A 12 -9.77 -7.93 22.47
C ASN A 12 -9.07 -8.88 21.48
N TYR A 13 -9.30 -8.71 20.16
CA TYR A 13 -8.57 -9.49 19.15
C TYR A 13 -7.41 -8.66 18.61
N THR A 14 -6.20 -9.15 18.88
CA THR A 14 -4.96 -8.61 18.35
C THR A 14 -4.47 -9.53 17.24
N TYR A 15 -4.25 -9.00 16.03
CA TYR A 15 -3.62 -9.74 14.95
C TYR A 15 -2.37 -9.04 14.46
N ASN A 16 -1.39 -9.86 14.07
CA ASN A 16 -0.10 -9.43 13.55
C ASN A 16 -0.15 -9.46 12.02
N LEU A 17 -0.09 -8.31 11.37
CA LEU A 17 0.02 -8.24 9.92
C LEU A 17 1.49 -8.23 9.51
N ASN A 18 1.84 -9.19 8.65
CA ASN A 18 3.11 -9.19 7.94
C ASN A 18 3.07 -8.15 6.80
N GLN A 19 4.22 -7.57 6.48
CA GLN A 19 4.48 -6.72 5.32
C GLN A 19 3.89 -7.28 4.00
N ASP A 20 3.84 -8.60 3.83
CA ASP A 20 3.23 -9.25 2.65
C ASP A 20 1.76 -8.86 2.42
N VAL A 21 1.01 -8.57 3.48
CA VAL A 21 -0.40 -8.15 3.39
C VAL A 21 -0.50 -6.80 2.68
N PHE A 22 0.39 -5.87 3.00
CA PHE A 22 0.45 -4.56 2.36
C PHE A 22 0.84 -4.68 0.89
N HIS A 23 1.78 -5.56 0.54
CA HIS A 23 2.11 -5.84 -0.86
C HIS A 23 0.88 -6.31 -1.65
N LYS A 24 0.09 -7.24 -1.08
CA LYS A 24 -1.16 -7.71 -1.70
C LYS A 24 -2.19 -6.59 -1.86
N ILE A 25 -2.35 -5.74 -0.85
CA ILE A 25 -3.27 -4.59 -0.89
C ILE A 25 -2.86 -3.60 -2.00
N ILE A 26 -1.59 -3.24 -2.09
CA ILE A 26 -1.08 -2.30 -3.10
C ILE A 26 -1.30 -2.87 -4.51
N LYS A 27 -1.01 -4.15 -4.71
CA LYS A 27 -1.24 -4.82 -6.00
C LYS A 27 -2.72 -4.87 -6.35
N GLN A 28 -3.59 -5.12 -5.38
CA GLN A 28 -5.04 -5.13 -5.59
C GLN A 28 -5.57 -3.73 -5.92
N ALA A 29 -5.11 -2.69 -5.21
CA ALA A 29 -5.46 -1.30 -5.48
C ALA A 29 -4.99 -0.89 -6.88
N ALA A 30 -3.77 -1.24 -7.27
CA ALA A 30 -3.24 -0.97 -8.61
C ALA A 30 -4.09 -1.61 -9.70
N ASN A 31 -4.41 -2.91 -9.59
CA ASN A 31 -5.25 -3.61 -10.55
C ASN A 31 -6.66 -3.03 -10.67
N ARG A 32 -7.19 -2.42 -9.60
CA ARG A 32 -8.49 -1.74 -9.61
C ARG A 32 -8.43 -0.36 -10.28
N VAL A 33 -7.30 0.32 -10.22
CA VAL A 33 -7.09 1.60 -10.91
C VAL A 33 -6.84 1.38 -12.40
N SER A 34 -5.95 0.46 -12.76
CA SER A 34 -5.68 0.08 -14.15
C SER A 34 -4.94 -1.25 -14.22
N GLN A 35 -5.26 -2.06 -15.23
CA GLN A 35 -4.50 -3.27 -15.58
C GLN A 35 -3.13 -2.96 -16.20
N ASP A 36 -2.88 -1.69 -16.54
CA ASP A 36 -1.62 -1.25 -17.15
C ASP A 36 -0.53 -0.89 -16.11
N ILE A 37 -0.81 -1.06 -14.81
CA ILE A 37 0.13 -0.77 -13.72
C ILE A 37 0.82 -2.06 -13.28
N TYR A 38 2.15 -2.05 -13.28
CA TYR A 38 2.98 -3.12 -12.72
C TYR A 38 3.71 -2.63 -11.47
N ILE A 39 3.55 -3.33 -10.34
CA ILE A 39 4.27 -3.04 -9.10
C ILE A 39 5.57 -3.83 -9.08
N GLU A 40 6.70 -3.15 -8.97
CA GLU A 40 8.02 -3.79 -8.95
C GLU A 40 8.45 -4.15 -7.53
N ASN A 41 8.61 -3.13 -6.69
CA ASN A 41 9.08 -3.27 -5.32
C ASN A 41 8.10 -2.64 -4.36
N THR A 42 8.01 -3.20 -3.17
CA THR A 42 7.20 -2.68 -2.08
C THR A 42 8.02 -2.72 -0.81
N GLU A 43 8.10 -1.58 -0.14
CA GLU A 43 8.75 -1.40 1.14
C GLU A 43 7.68 -0.96 2.15
N VAL A 44 7.62 -1.65 3.28
CA VAL A 44 6.65 -1.37 4.34
C VAL A 44 7.44 -1.17 5.60
N GLN A 45 7.35 0.01 6.17
CA GLN A 45 7.98 0.33 7.46
C GLN A 45 6.88 0.52 8.48
N ILE A 46 6.90 -0.35 9.49
CA ILE A 46 6.02 -0.26 10.63
C ILE A 46 6.68 0.70 11.63
N THR A 47 5.97 1.76 12.01
CA THR A 47 6.50 2.84 12.84
C THR A 47 5.64 3.04 14.09
N ASN A 48 6.15 3.80 15.06
CA ASN A 48 5.48 4.17 16.30
C ASN A 48 4.88 2.98 17.07
N ASN A 49 5.73 2.16 17.69
CA ASN A 49 5.30 1.01 18.50
C ASN A 49 4.33 0.05 17.79
N CYS A 50 4.50 -0.14 16.48
CA CYS A 50 3.64 -1.00 15.65
C CYS A 50 2.18 -0.53 15.53
N THR A 51 1.93 0.78 15.61
CA THR A 51 0.59 1.37 15.45
C THR A 51 0.39 2.10 14.13
N ASN A 52 1.48 2.33 13.38
CA ASN A 52 1.43 3.07 12.13
C ASN A 52 2.28 2.42 11.05
N VAL A 53 1.98 2.72 9.79
CA VAL A 53 2.65 2.16 8.63
C VAL A 53 3.00 3.24 7.62
N SER A 54 4.26 3.21 7.18
CA SER A 54 4.76 3.96 6.03
C SER A 54 4.95 2.98 4.88
N ILE A 55 4.43 3.35 3.71
CA ILE A 55 4.42 2.47 2.54
C ILE A 55 5.19 3.16 1.42
N GLY A 56 6.19 2.47 0.88
CA GLY A 56 6.91 2.84 -0.32
C GLY A 56 6.69 1.80 -1.41
N PHE A 57 6.44 2.20 -2.65
CA PHE A 57 6.48 1.26 -3.77
C PHE A 57 6.93 1.93 -5.06
N SER A 58 7.53 1.13 -5.94
CA SER A 58 7.85 1.52 -7.31
C SER A 58 6.90 0.83 -8.30
N PHE A 59 6.53 1.56 -9.34
CA PHE A 59 5.63 1.04 -10.36
C PHE A 59 6.04 1.47 -11.78
N LYS A 60 5.73 0.59 -12.72
CA LYS A 60 5.85 0.80 -14.17
C LYS A 60 4.47 0.86 -14.81
N LEU A 61 4.42 1.48 -15.98
CA LEU A 61 3.23 1.49 -16.83
C LEU A 61 3.50 0.76 -18.14
N THR A 62 2.56 -0.08 -18.56
CA THR A 62 2.62 -0.74 -19.88
C THR A 62 2.13 0.19 -21.00
N LYS A 63 1.36 1.23 -20.67
CA LYS A 63 0.81 2.21 -21.63
C LYS A 63 0.98 3.64 -21.18
N LYS A 64 0.84 4.59 -22.12
CA LYS A 64 0.84 6.02 -21.82
C LYS A 64 -0.44 6.35 -21.02
N ALA A 65 -0.26 6.86 -19.80
CA ALA A 65 -1.35 7.36 -18.97
C ALA A 65 -1.00 8.77 -18.48
N ASN A 66 -2.02 9.51 -18.02
CA ASN A 66 -1.79 10.73 -17.24
C ASN A 66 -1.28 10.31 -15.86
N LEU A 67 0.03 10.48 -15.64
CA LEU A 67 0.72 10.04 -14.42
C LEU A 67 0.14 10.67 -13.17
N GLU A 68 -0.13 11.97 -13.19
CA GLU A 68 -0.65 12.70 -12.03
C GLU A 68 -2.03 12.17 -11.62
N LYS A 69 -2.95 12.05 -12.59
CA LYS A 69 -4.28 11.49 -12.34
C LYS A 69 -4.19 10.05 -11.82
N LEU A 70 -3.31 9.25 -12.39
CA LEU A 70 -3.12 7.85 -12.00
C LEU A 70 -2.53 7.72 -10.60
N MET A 71 -1.53 8.52 -10.26
CA MET A 71 -0.93 8.56 -8.92
C MET A 71 -1.95 9.00 -7.86
N ASN A 72 -2.77 10.01 -8.16
CA ASN A 72 -3.82 10.44 -7.25
C ASN A 72 -4.86 9.33 -7.01
N LEU A 73 -5.30 8.65 -8.08
CA LEU A 73 -6.23 7.52 -7.97
C LEU A 73 -5.64 6.35 -7.18
N LEU A 74 -4.37 5.99 -7.45
CA LEU A 74 -3.64 4.98 -6.70
C LEU A 74 -3.58 5.31 -5.21
N ARG A 75 -3.19 6.53 -4.86
CA ARG A 75 -3.11 6.98 -3.47
C ARG A 75 -4.46 6.86 -2.76
N THR A 76 -5.53 7.34 -3.39
CA THR A 76 -6.89 7.24 -2.85
C THR A 76 -7.29 5.79 -2.63
N LYS A 77 -7.08 4.91 -3.62
CA LYS A 77 -7.47 3.50 -3.51
C LYS A 77 -6.65 2.73 -2.48
N ILE A 78 -5.36 3.01 -2.37
CA ILE A 78 -4.50 2.40 -1.34
C ILE A 78 -4.96 2.84 0.05
N ASN A 79 -5.22 4.14 0.26
CA ASN A 79 -5.74 4.64 1.53
C ASN A 79 -7.09 4.00 1.89
N GLU A 80 -8.04 3.98 0.96
CA GLU A 80 -9.35 3.32 1.17
C GLU A 80 -9.18 1.87 1.59
N TYR A 81 -8.30 1.10 0.93
CA TYR A 81 -8.13 -0.31 1.21
C TYR A 81 -7.44 -0.54 2.56
N ILE A 82 -6.44 0.26 2.91
CA ILE A 82 -5.76 0.13 4.20
C ILE A 82 -6.74 0.50 5.32
N ILE A 83 -7.47 1.62 5.21
CA ILE A 83 -8.46 2.00 6.22
C ILE A 83 -9.54 0.91 6.36
N ASN A 84 -10.07 0.39 5.25
CA ASN A 84 -11.15 -0.58 5.31
C ASN A 84 -10.72 -1.98 5.80
N LEU A 85 -9.51 -2.42 5.48
CA LEU A 85 -9.05 -3.78 5.79
C LEU A 85 -8.26 -3.87 7.10
N ILE A 86 -7.59 -2.78 7.47
CA ILE A 86 -6.57 -2.72 8.51
C ILE A 86 -6.97 -1.72 9.60
N ASP A 87 -7.95 -0.84 9.35
CA ASP A 87 -8.42 0.20 10.27
C ASP A 87 -7.30 1.12 10.80
N ILE A 88 -6.32 1.38 9.92
CA ILE A 88 -5.19 2.26 10.19
C ILE A 88 -5.11 3.31 9.08
N ASN A 89 -4.82 4.55 9.47
CA ASN A 89 -4.50 5.60 8.52
C ASN A 89 -2.97 5.62 8.29
N PRO A 90 -2.46 5.24 7.11
CA PRO A 90 -1.03 5.19 6.87
C PRO A 90 -0.40 6.58 7.00
N ALA A 91 0.67 6.69 7.80
CA ALA A 91 1.41 7.94 8.01
C ALA A 91 1.90 8.55 6.70
N ASN A 92 2.39 7.71 5.79
CA ASN A 92 2.98 8.15 4.55
C ASN A 92 2.83 7.10 3.44
N ILE A 93 2.58 7.56 2.22
CA ILE A 93 2.60 6.74 1.00
C ILE A 93 3.54 7.40 0.00
N LYS A 94 4.70 6.75 -0.23
CA LYS A 94 5.69 7.14 -1.23
C LYS A 94 5.51 6.28 -2.48
N MET A 95 5.27 6.94 -3.60
CA MET A 95 5.11 6.29 -4.90
C MET A 95 6.24 6.73 -5.83
N ILE A 96 6.95 5.77 -6.43
CA ILE A 96 8.06 6.04 -7.35
C ILE A 96 7.70 5.48 -8.73
N TYR A 97 7.56 6.36 -9.73
CA TYR A 97 7.43 5.92 -11.11
C TYR A 97 8.80 5.58 -11.68
N SER A 98 9.01 4.32 -12.07
CA SER A 98 10.29 3.82 -12.57
C SER A 98 10.37 3.73 -14.10
N GLY A 99 9.32 4.16 -14.82
CA GLY A 99 9.30 4.20 -16.28
C GLY A 99 8.28 3.24 -16.90
N ARG A 100 8.53 2.87 -18.16
CA ARG A 100 7.71 1.89 -18.88
C ARG A 100 8.32 0.50 -18.80
N MET A 101 7.45 -0.50 -18.84
CA MET A 101 7.83 -1.90 -18.99
C MET A 101 8.08 -2.23 -20.46
#